data_AF-A0A8T5VXS7-F1
#
_entry.id   AF-A0A8T5VXS7-F1
#
_cell.length_a   1.000
_cell.length_b   1.000
_cell.length_c   1.000
_cell.angle_alpha   90.00
_cell.angle_beta   90.00
_cell.angle_gamma   90.00
#
_symmetry.space_group_name_H-M   'P 1'
#
loop_
_entity.id
_entity.type
_entity.pdbx_description
1 polymer ?
#
loop_
_entity_poly.entity_id
_entity_poly.type
_entity_poly.pdbx_seq_one_letter_code
_entity_poly.pdbx_strand_id
1 'polypeptide(L)'
;MSAEARFGERLRSLFGSIDGVNASPTKAQVQYFDELEKEYKSGMAEANQYLGQTVKEINNELIKNQVPSLFIPDPIKFEEK
;
A
#
# COMPACT_ATOMS: atom_id res chain seq x y z
N MET A 1 4.51 -3.20 17.34
CA MET A 1 4.76 -3.38 15.89
C MET A 1 3.71 -2.62 15.10
N SER A 2 4.11 -1.85 14.08
CA SER A 2 3.19 -1.13 13.19
C SER A 2 2.42 -2.09 12.26
N ALA A 3 1.33 -1.62 11.65
CA ALA A 3 0.57 -2.40 10.67
C ALA A 3 1.44 -2.83 9.47
N GLU A 4 2.26 -1.92 8.95
CA GLU A 4 3.24 -2.18 7.88
C GLU A 4 4.22 -3.30 8.27
N ALA A 5 4.79 -3.24 9.48
CA ALA A 5 5.72 -4.25 9.96
C ALA A 5 5.07 -5.65 10.04
N ARG A 6 3.80 -5.71 10.47
CA ARG A 6 3.02 -6.96 10.52
C ARG A 6 2.66 -7.48 9.13
N PHE A 7 2.35 -6.60 8.18
CA PHE A 7 2.12 -6.98 6.78
C PHE A 7 3.39 -7.57 6.15
N GLY A 8 4.52 -6.88 6.30
CA GLY A 8 5.81 -7.35 5.79
C GLY A 8 6.22 -8.70 6.37
N GLU A 9 5.94 -8.93 7.66
CA GLU A 9 6.18 -10.23 8.30
C GLU A 9 5.30 -11.34 7.71
N ARG A 10 3.99 -11.11 7.54
CA ARG A 10 3.07 -12.09 6.92
C ARG A 10 3.48 -12.43 5.49
N LEU A 11 3.86 -11.42 4.71
CA LEU A 11 4.32 -11.61 3.33
C LEU A 11 5.63 -12.44 3.28
N ARG A 12 6.60 -12.11 4.14
CA ARG A 12 7.85 -12.90 4.27
C ARG A 12 7.57 -14.33 4.70
N SER A 13 6.65 -14.52 5.66
CA SER A 13 6.26 -15.84 6.13
C SER A 13 5.60 -16.67 5.03
N LEU A 14 4.75 -16.06 4.19
CA LEU A 14 4.14 -16.74 3.05
C LEU A 14 5.21 -17.21 2.06
N PHE A 15 6.12 -16.33 1.64
CA PHE A 15 7.20 -16.71 0.72
C PHE A 15 8.16 -17.75 1.31
N GLY A 16 8.42 -17.67 2.62
CA GLY A 16 9.21 -18.66 3.35
C GLY A 16 8.53 -20.03 3.49
N SER A 17 7.21 -20.11 3.31
CA SER A 17 6.44 -21.36 3.39
C SER A 17 6.38 -22.15 2.08
N ILE A 18 6.91 -21.60 0.98
CA ILE A 18 6.95 -22.29 -0.31
C ILE A 18 8.10 -23.31 -0.25
N ASP A 19 7.81 -24.59 -0.51
CA ASP A 19 8.71 -25.76 -0.36
C ASP A 19 9.86 -25.81 -1.40
N GLY A 20 10.59 -24.71 -1.56
CA GLY A 20 11.72 -24.55 -2.47
C GLY A 20 11.40 -23.71 -3.69
N VAL A 21 12.46 -23.15 -4.29
CA VAL A 21 12.38 -22.19 -5.42
C VAL A 21 11.67 -22.72 -6.67
N ASN A 22 11.58 -24.04 -6.84
CA ASN A 22 10.93 -24.68 -8.00
C ASN A 22 9.59 -25.35 -7.65
N ALA A 23 9.13 -25.25 -6.41
CA ALA A 23 7.84 -25.81 -6.01
C ALA A 23 6.73 -24.81 -6.37
N SER A 24 5.71 -25.29 -7.08
CA SER A 24 4.50 -24.49 -7.31
C SER A 24 3.80 -24.19 -5.98
N PRO A 25 3.34 -22.96 -5.75
CA PRO A 25 2.54 -22.65 -4.58
C PRO A 25 1.28 -23.50 -4.50
N THR A 26 0.90 -23.90 -3.30
CA THR A 26 -0.38 -24.55 -3.03
C THR A 26 -1.54 -23.59 -3.28
N LYS A 27 -2.75 -24.11 -3.51
CA LYS A 27 -3.97 -23.28 -3.67
C LYS A 27 -4.19 -22.33 -2.49
N ALA A 28 -3.93 -22.80 -1.27
CA ALA A 28 -4.07 -21.99 -0.06
C ALA A 28 -3.06 -20.83 -0.02
N GLN A 29 -1.81 -21.06 -0.46
CA GLN A 29 -0.79 -20.01 -0.54
C GLN A 29 -1.16 -18.95 -1.59
N VAL A 30 -1.70 -19.35 -2.74
CA VAL A 30 -2.18 -18.41 -3.77
C VAL A 30 -3.34 -17.57 -3.23
N GLN A 31 -4.34 -18.20 -2.60
CA GLN A 31 -5.46 -17.48 -2.01
C GLN A 31 -5.01 -16.49 -0.93
N TYR A 32 -4.07 -16.89 -0.08
CA TYR A 32 -3.53 -16.01 0.94
C TYR A 32 -2.71 -14.85 0.34
N PHE A 33 -2.00 -15.08 -0.77
CA PHE A 33 -1.36 -14.01 -1.52
C PHE A 33 -2.40 -13.00 -2.04
N ASP A 34 -3.50 -13.47 -2.62
CA ASP A 34 -4.57 -12.59 -3.15
C ASP A 34 -5.19 -11.74 -2.03
N GLU A 35 -5.32 -12.29 -0.81
CA GLU A 35 -5.77 -11.54 0.37
C GLU A 35 -4.77 -10.44 0.76
N LEU A 36 -3.48 -10.77 0.84
CA LEU A 36 -2.42 -9.80 1.13
C LEU A 36 -2.34 -8.72 0.06
N GLU A 37 -2.51 -9.07 -1.22
CA GLU A 37 -2.53 -8.10 -2.32
C GLU A 37 -3.72 -7.14 -2.19
N LYS A 38 -4.91 -7.64 -1.85
CA LYS A 38 -6.09 -6.79 -1.60
C LYS A 38 -5.87 -5.84 -0.42
N GLU A 39 -5.30 -6.34 0.68
CA GLU A 39 -4.97 -5.52 1.85
C GLU A 39 -4.01 -4.39 1.47
N TYR A 40 -2.95 -4.71 0.73
CA TYR A 40 -1.99 -3.72 0.25
C TYR A 40 -2.66 -2.67 -0.66
N LYS A 41 -3.44 -3.11 -1.65
CA LYS A 41 -4.15 -2.20 -2.56
C LYS A 41 -5.09 -1.27 -1.81
N SER A 42 -5.80 -1.77 -0.80
CA SER A 42 -6.68 -0.96 0.05
C SER A 42 -5.91 0.11 0.81
N GLY A 43 -4.81 -0.27 1.49
CA GLY A 43 -4.00 0.69 2.25
C GLY A 43 -3.38 1.77 1.36
N MET A 44 -2.95 1.40 0.16
CA MET A 44 -2.43 2.37 -0.81
C MET A 44 -3.51 3.28 -1.39
N ALA A 45 -4.74 2.78 -1.58
CA ALA A 45 -5.86 3.61 -2.01
C ALA A 45 -6.19 4.67 -0.94
N GLU A 46 -6.19 4.31 0.34
CA GLU A 46 -6.36 5.24 1.45
C GLU A 46 -5.25 6.30 1.50
N ALA A 47 -3.99 5.89 1.34
CA ALA A 47 -2.86 6.81 1.28
C ALA A 47 -3.00 7.80 0.10
N ASN A 48 -3.34 7.29 -1.09
CA ASN A 48 -3.60 8.12 -2.27
C ASN A 48 -4.75 9.11 -2.04
N GLN A 49 -5.83 8.68 -1.38
CA GLN A 49 -6.96 9.54 -1.06
C GLN A 49 -6.55 10.66 -0.09
N TYR A 50 -5.82 10.32 0.98
CA TYR A 50 -5.34 11.29 1.96
C TYR A 50 -4.43 12.34 1.31
N LEU A 51 -3.43 11.90 0.55
CA LEU A 51 -2.51 12.79 -0.17
C LEU A 51 -3.24 13.59 -1.27
N GLY A 52 -4.19 12.97 -1.96
CA GLY A 52 -4.92 13.57 -3.07
C GLY A 52 -5.98 14.59 -2.67
N GLN A 53 -6.54 14.49 -1.46
CA GLN A 53 -7.62 15.35 -0.97
C GLN A 53 -7.18 16.20 0.22
N THR A 54 -6.82 15.56 1.34
CA THR A 54 -6.53 16.27 2.60
C THR A 54 -5.30 17.17 2.48
N VAL A 55 -4.22 16.71 1.84
CA VAL A 55 -3.02 17.57 1.67
C VAL A 55 -3.30 18.74 0.73
N LYS A 56 -4.20 18.59 -0.26
CA LYS A 56 -4.63 19.73 -1.09
C LYS A 56 -5.39 20.76 -0.28
N GLU A 57 -6.29 20.34 0.60
CA GLU A 57 -7.02 21.24 1.50
C GLU A 57 -6.06 21.99 2.43
N ILE A 58 -5.08 21.30 3.00
CA ILE A 58 -4.02 21.93 3.80
C ILE A 58 -3.24 22.94 2.95
N ASN A 59 -2.84 22.58 1.73
CA ASN A 59 -2.12 23.49 0.83
C ASN A 59 -2.94 24.73 0.48
N ASN A 60 -4.27 24.62 0.34
CA ASN A 60 -5.13 25.78 0.11
C ASN A 60 -5.06 26.76 1.29
N GLU A 61 -5.04 26.27 2.53
CA GLU A 61 -4.88 27.12 3.72
C GLU A 61 -3.47 27.71 3.82
N LEU A 62 -2.42 26.95 3.51
CA LEU A 62 -1.05 27.47 3.49
C LEU A 62 -0.89 28.60 2.47
N ILE A 63 -1.44 28.43 1.27
CA ILE A 63 -1.42 29.44 0.20
C ILE A 63 -2.14 30.71 0.64
N LYS A 64 -3.31 30.61 1.29
CA LYS A 64 -4.05 31.77 1.82
C LYS A 64 -3.20 32.58 2.82
N ASN A 65 -2.35 31.90 3.58
CA ASN A 65 -1.46 32.50 4.58
C ASN A 65 -0.07 32.85 4.01
N GLN A 66 0.13 32.78 2.69
CA GLN A 66 1.41 33.06 2.02
C GLN A 66 2.57 32.15 2.49
N VAL A 67 2.24 30.94 2.92
CA VAL A 67 3.19 29.90 3.33
C VAL A 67 3.43 28.92 2.16
N PRO A 68 4.66 28.42 1.95
CA PRO A 68 4.94 27.42 0.93
C PRO A 68 4.08 26.16 1.10
N SER A 69 3.64 25.59 -0.02
CA SER A 69 2.87 24.36 -0.07
C SER A 69 3.72 23.13 0.20
N LEU A 70 3.07 22.07 0.69
CA LEU A 70 3.62 20.73 0.81
C LEU A 70 3.66 20.06 -0.57
N PHE A 71 4.73 19.31 -0.81
CA PHE A 71 4.84 18.45 -1.99
C PHE A 71 3.85 17.29 -1.88
N ILE A 72 3.12 17.03 -2.97
CA ILE A 72 2.21 15.89 -3.10
C ILE A 72 2.80 14.98 -4.20
N PRO A 73 3.23 13.75 -3.87
CA PRO A 73 3.72 12.82 -4.88
C PRO A 73 2.59 12.32 -5.77
N ASP A 74 2.94 11.79 -6.94
CA ASP A 74 1.97 11.16 -7.83
C ASP A 74 1.30 9.94 -7.16
N PRO A 75 -0.03 9.75 -7.32
CA PRO A 75 -0.72 8.60 -6.77
C PRO A 75 -0.20 7.28 -7.35
N ILE A 76 -0.08 6.27 -6.50
CA ILE A 76 0.29 4.92 -6.94
C ILE A 76 -0.90 4.28 -7.64
N LYS A 77 -0.72 3.92 -8.92
CA LYS A 77 -1.74 3.28 -9.74
C LYS A 77 -1.51 1.77 -9.78
N PHE A 78 -2.59 1.00 -9.67
CA PHE A 78 -2.55 -0.44 -9.87
C PHE A 78 -3.05 -0.75 -11.27
N GLU A 79 -2.31 -1.56 -12.02
CA GLU A 79 -2.82 -2.11 -13.28
C GLU A 79 -3.93 -3.12 -12.95
N GLU A 80 -5.09 -2.99 -13.60
CA GLU A 80 -6.10 -4.04 -13.63
C GLU A 80 -5.57 -5.14 -14.57
N LYS A 81 -5.40 -6.35 -14.04
CA LYS A 81 -5.07 -7.54 -14.83
C LYS A 81 -6.31 -8.16 -15.45
#